data_AF-A0AAW6NIB3-F1
#
_entry.id   AF-A0AAW6NIB3-F1
#
_cell.length_a   1.000
_cell.length_b   1.000
_cell.length_c   1.000
_cell.angle_alpha   90.00
_cell.angle_beta   90.00
_cell.angle_gamma   90.00
#
_symmetry.space_group_name_H-M   'P 1'
#
loop_
_entity.id
_entity.type
_entity.pdbx_description
1 polymer ?
#
loop_
_entity_poly.entity_id
_entity_poly.type
_entity_poly.pdbx_seq_one_letter_code
_entity_poly.pdbx_strand_id
1 'polypeptide(L)' 'MSPVNKQAVAAAFGRAAQSYSRHDELQRLSARGLLAALGDGRFAQVLDAGCGPGGNSRYWGATG' A
#
# COMPACT_ATOMS: atom_id res chain seq x y z
N MET A 1 27.17 -13.43 -9.83
CA MET A 1 25.82 -13.40 -9.24
C MET A 1 24.85 -13.96 -10.25
N SER A 2 24.05 -14.98 -9.92
CA SER A 2 23.02 -15.48 -10.82
C SER A 2 21.94 -14.43 -11.06
N PRO A 3 21.37 -14.32 -12.27
CA PRO A 3 20.30 -13.38 -12.56
C PRO A 3 19.08 -13.67 -11.66
N VAL A 4 18.58 -12.66 -10.97
CA VAL A 4 17.33 -12.76 -10.19
C VAL A 4 16.15 -12.51 -11.12
N ASN A 5 15.20 -13.44 -11.16
CA ASN A 5 13.94 -13.24 -11.87
C ASN A 5 13.04 -12.28 -11.08
N LYS A 6 13.14 -10.99 -11.40
CA LYS A 6 12.37 -9.91 -10.74
C LYS A 6 10.86 -10.11 -10.81
N GLN A 7 10.35 -10.73 -11.89
CA GLN A 7 8.92 -10.98 -12.07
C GLN A 7 8.43 -12.09 -11.14
N ALA A 8 9.21 -13.17 -11.00
CA ALA A 8 8.89 -14.24 -10.06
C ALA A 8 8.89 -13.75 -8.60
N VAL A 9 9.85 -12.89 -8.25
CA VAL A 9 9.90 -12.22 -6.95
C VAL A 9 8.65 -11.36 -6.74
N ALA A 10 8.30 -10.49 -7.69
CA ALA A 10 7.11 -9.65 -7.61
C ALA A 10 5.82 -10.49 -7.49
N ALA A 11 5.69 -11.58 -8.24
CA ALA A 11 4.54 -12.47 -8.17
C ALA A 11 4.41 -13.18 -6.81
N ALA A 12 5.53 -13.55 -6.19
CA ALA A 12 5.52 -14.14 -4.85
C ALA A 12 5.02 -13.14 -3.79
N PHE A 13 5.51 -11.89 -3.83
CA PHE A 13 5.02 -10.83 -2.96
C PHE A 13 3.54 -10.49 -3.23
N GLY A 14 3.11 -10.50 -4.49
CA GLY A 14 1.71 -10.27 -4.87
C GLY A 14 0.74 -11.34 -4.35
N ARG A 15 1.13 -12.63 -4.35
CA ARG A 15 0.31 -13.69 -3.72
C ARG A 15 0.22 -13.52 -2.21
N ALA A 16 1.32 -13.17 -1.55
CA ALA A 16 1.32 -12.89 -0.12
C ALA A 16 0.42 -11.68 0.23
N ALA A 17 0.40 -10.64 -0.62
CA ALA A 17 -0.49 -9.47 -0.51
C ALA A 17 -1.97 -9.87 -0.37
N GLN A 18 -2.42 -10.89 -1.10
CA GLN A 18 -3.80 -11.37 -1.00
C GLN A 18 -4.11 -11.98 0.37
N SER A 19 -3.17 -12.72 0.96
CA SER A 19 -3.31 -13.25 2.33
C SER A 19 -3.26 -12.14 3.38
N TYR A 20 -2.49 -11.07 3.14
CA TYR A 20 -2.42 -9.94 4.07
C TYR A 20 -3.76 -9.23 4.23
N SER A 21 -4.57 -9.14 3.18
CA SER A 21 -5.90 -8.48 3.26
C SER A 21 -6.83 -9.07 4.33
N ARG A 22 -6.64 -10.34 4.71
CA ARG A 22 -7.40 -10.98 5.80
C ARG A 22 -6.95 -10.57 7.20
N HIS A 23 -5.74 -10.01 7.31
CA HIS A 23 -5.07 -9.69 8.57
C HIS A 23 -4.58 -8.23 8.63
N ASP A 24 -5.02 -7.36 7.71
CA ASP A 24 -4.53 -5.98 7.57
C ASP A 24 -5.32 -4.95 8.41
N GLU A 25 -6.16 -5.40 9.35
CA GLU A 25 -7.07 -4.53 10.09
C GLU A 25 -6.34 -3.45 10.87
N LEU A 26 -5.25 -3.80 11.55
CA LEU A 26 -4.41 -2.85 12.27
C LEU A 26 -3.85 -1.81 11.30
N GLN A 27 -3.32 -2.24 10.16
CA GLN A 27 -2.77 -1.35 9.13
C GLN A 27 -3.84 -0.39 8.59
N ARG A 28 -5.07 -0.87 8.37
CA ARG A 28 -6.19 -0.03 7.94
C ARG A 28 -6.60 0.99 9.01
N LEU A 29 -6.63 0.58 10.29
CA LEU A 29 -6.90 1.47 11.42
C LEU A 29 -5.83 2.55 11.56
N SER A 30 -4.55 2.15 11.51
CA SER A 30 -3.42 3.07 11.54
C SER A 30 -3.45 4.07 10.38
N ALA A 31 -3.71 3.60 9.16
CA ALA A 31 -3.83 4.46 7.98
C ALA A 31 -4.93 5.51 8.16
N ARG A 32 -6.12 5.11 8.64
CA ARG A 32 -7.21 6.07 8.94
C ARG A 32 -6.81 7.11 9.98
N GLY A 33 -6.13 6.71 11.04
CA GLY A 33 -5.64 7.63 12.07
C GLY A 33 -4.63 8.64 11.53
N LEU A 34 -3.69 8.17 10.71
CA LEU A 34 -2.69 9.02 10.06
C LEU A 34 -3.33 9.99 9.06
N LEU A 35 -4.30 9.53 8.26
CA LEU A 35 -5.05 10.39 7.35
C LEU A 35 -5.81 11.49 8.10
N ALA A 36 -6.46 11.16 9.22
CA ALA A 36 -7.12 12.14 10.06
C ALA A 36 -6.13 13.17 10.64
N ALA A 37 -4.92 12.73 11.02
CA ALA A 37 -3.88 13.62 11.54
C ALA A 37 -3.28 14.56 10.47
N LEU A 38 -3.30 14.18 9.20
CA LEU A 38 -2.87 15.03 8.09
C LEU A 38 -3.85 16.19 7.81
N GLY A 39 -5.12 16.05 8.23
CA GLY A 39 -6.16 17.05 7.98
C GLY A 39 -6.46 17.27 6.50
N ASP A 40 -6.94 18.46 6.14
CA ASP A 40 -7.35 18.81 4.76
C ASP A 40 -6.17 19.17 3.83
N GLY A 41 -4.99 18.62 4.12
CA GLY A 41 -3.79 18.85 3.32
C GLY A 41 -3.97 18.37 1.88
N ARG A 42 -3.70 19.25 0.91
CA ARG A 42 -3.65 18.89 -0.51
C ARG A 42 -2.21 18.61 -0.91
N PHE A 43 -1.96 17.40 -1.42
CA PHE A 43 -0.64 16.96 -1.83
C PHE A 43 -0.60 16.81 -3.34
N ALA A 44 0.28 17.56 -4.01
CA ALA A 44 0.41 17.51 -5.46
C ALA A 44 0.98 16.18 -5.97
N GLN A 45 1.76 15.48 -5.13
CA GLN A 45 2.33 14.17 -5.43
C GLN A 45 2.38 13.33 -4.15
N VAL A 46 2.05 12.04 -4.27
CA VAL A 46 2.05 11.08 -3.17
C VAL A 46 2.80 9.82 -3.62
N LEU A 47 3.69 9.32 -2.75
CA LEU A 47 4.38 8.04 -2.92
C LEU A 47 3.81 7.03 -1.91
N ASP A 48 3.20 5.96 -2.40
CA ASP A 48 2.80 4.80 -1.59
C ASP A 48 3.84 3.68 -1.74
N ALA A 49 4.80 3.64 -0.82
CA ALA A 49 5.86 2.63 -0.82
C ALA A 49 5.43 1.41 0.00
N GLY A 50 5.55 0.21 -0.58
CA GLY A 50 5.14 -1.02 0.09
C GLY A 50 3.62 -1.11 0.28
N CYS A 51 2.86 -0.80 -0.78
CA CYS A 51 1.41 -0.63 -0.76
C CYS A 51 0.58 -1.83 -0.26
N GLY A 52 1.19 -3.00 -0.05
CA GLY A 52 0.53 -4.18 0.49
C GLY A 52 -0.73 -4.54 -0.33
N PRO A 53 -1.92 -4.67 0.30
CA PRO A 53 -3.18 -4.89 -0.41
C PRO A 53 -3.68 -3.71 -1.28
N GLY A 54 -2.97 -2.58 -1.31
CA GLY A 54 -3.28 -1.42 -2.15
C GLY A 54 -4.42 -0.54 -1.64
N GLY A 55 -4.72 -0.58 -0.34
CA GLY A 55 -5.77 0.27 0.27
C GLY A 55 -5.46 1.77 0.18
N ASN A 56 -4.25 2.16 0.60
CA ASN A 56 -3.82 3.55 0.60
C ASN A 56 -3.59 4.09 -0.83
N SER A 57 -3.00 3.28 -1.71
CA SER A 57 -2.86 3.61 -3.14
C SER A 57 -4.21 4.00 -3.77
N ARG A 58 -5.28 3.24 -3.46
CA ARG A 58 -6.63 3.53 -3.97
C ARG A 58 -7.22 4.80 -3.36
N TYR A 59 -7.04 5.01 -2.06
CA TYR A 59 -7.47 6.24 -1.40
C TYR A 59 -6.85 7.47 -2.08
N TRP A 60 -5.51 7.50 -2.19
CA TRP A 60 -4.80 8.64 -2.75
C TRP A 60 -5.05 8.85 -4.24
N GLY A 61 -5.25 7.77 -5.00
CA GLY A 61 -5.65 7.86 -6.41
C GLY A 61 -7.06 8.42 -6.62
N ALA A 62 -7.97 8.25 -5.66
CA ALA A 62 -9.33 8.79 -5.72
C ALA A 62 -9.42 10.26 -5.24
N THR A 63 -8.43 10.72 -4.46
CA THR A 63 -8.36 12.10 -3.94
C THR A 63 -7.56 13.06 -4.83
N GLY A 64 -7.00 12.55 -5.94
CA GLY A 64 -6.22 13.33 -6.92
C GLY A 64 -7.10 14.22 -7.80
#